data_AF-A0A1B7JUL7-F1
#
_entry.id   AF-A0A1B7JUL7-F1
#
_cell.length_a   1.000
_cell.length_b   1.000
_cell.length_c   1.000
_cell.angle_alpha   90.00
_cell.angle_beta   90.00
_cell.angle_gamma   90.00
#
_symmetry.space_group_name_H-M   'P 1'
#
loop_
_entity.id
_entity.type
_entity.pdbx_description
1 polymer ?
#
loop_
_entity_poly.entity_id
_entity_poly.type
_entity_poly.pdbx_seq_one_letter_code
_entity_poly.pdbx_strand_id
1 'polypeptide(L)'
;MTTSINHGYRGAAASIAGLQAGLAIHIVLVGIGLGTLFSRSVLAFEVLKWAGAAYLIWLGIQQWRAAGSIDLKTLAKTQSRGKLFQRAVFVNLTNPKSIVFLAALFPQFIVPHQPQVMQYLVLGVTTIVVDIIVMIGYATLAQRISAWIKGPKQMKALNKVFGSLFMLVGALLASARHA
;
A
#
# COMPACT_ATOMS: atom_id res chain seq x y z
N MET A 1 12.21 -4.74 -3.94
CA MET A 1 13.22 -4.87 -5.01
C MET A 1 14.64 -4.81 -4.47
N THR A 2 15.06 -3.76 -3.74
CA THR A 2 16.44 -3.60 -3.24
C THR A 2 16.93 -4.76 -2.36
N THR A 3 16.07 -5.30 -1.48
CA THR A 3 16.42 -6.45 -0.63
C THR A 3 16.51 -7.76 -1.39
N SER A 4 15.68 -7.96 -2.43
CA SER A 4 15.72 -9.16 -3.27
C SER A 4 16.98 -9.22 -4.13
N ILE A 5 17.45 -8.07 -4.60
CA ILE A 5 18.68 -7.93 -5.39
C ILE A 5 19.91 -8.17 -4.51
N ASN A 6 19.89 -7.73 -3.25
CA ASN A 6 21.06 -7.79 -2.36
C ASN A 6 21.13 -9.01 -1.43
N HIS A 7 20.01 -9.69 -1.13
CA HIS A 7 19.93 -10.77 -0.12
C HIS A 7 19.22 -12.04 -0.63
N GLY A 8 18.90 -12.11 -1.93
CA GLY A 8 18.22 -13.24 -2.56
C GLY A 8 16.79 -13.48 -2.08
N TYR A 9 16.21 -14.62 -2.48
CA TYR A 9 14.81 -14.97 -2.23
C TYR A 9 14.44 -14.99 -0.73
N ARG A 10 15.32 -15.53 0.12
CA ARG A 10 15.07 -15.63 1.56
C ARG A 10 15.10 -14.28 2.28
N GLY A 11 15.91 -13.33 1.82
CA GLY A 11 15.91 -11.95 2.33
C GLY A 11 14.67 -11.17 1.87
N ALA A 12 14.23 -11.40 0.63
CA ALA A 12 12.98 -10.84 0.11
C ALA A 12 11.75 -11.34 0.90
N ALA A 13 11.67 -12.64 1.19
CA ALA A 13 10.58 -13.23 1.97
C ALA A 13 10.48 -12.64 3.39
N ALA A 14 11.61 -12.43 4.07
CA ALA A 14 11.62 -11.80 5.39
C ALA A 14 11.14 -10.34 5.37
N SER A 15 11.52 -9.57 4.34
CA SER A 15 10.99 -8.21 4.16
C SER A 15 9.51 -8.20 3.81
N ILE A 16 9.04 -9.10 2.94
CA ILE A 16 7.60 -9.23 2.60
C ILE A 16 6.81 -9.53 3.87
N ALA A 17 7.23 -10.53 4.66
CA ALA A 17 6.57 -10.86 5.93
C ALA A 17 6.50 -9.65 6.88
N GLY A 18 7.56 -8.84 6.96
CA GLY A 18 7.57 -7.62 7.77
C GLY A 18 6.61 -6.54 7.25
N LEU A 19 6.53 -6.36 5.93
CA LEU A 19 5.56 -5.43 5.31
C LEU A 19 4.13 -5.88 5.61
N GLN A 20 3.84 -7.18 5.51
CA GLN A 20 2.50 -7.74 5.79
C GLN A 20 2.11 -7.60 7.26
N ALA A 21 3.05 -7.80 8.19
CA ALA A 21 2.79 -7.57 9.60
C ALA A 21 2.46 -6.09 9.89
N GLY A 22 3.17 -5.15 9.28
CA GLY A 22 2.85 -3.72 9.37
C GLY A 22 1.48 -3.38 8.75
N LEU A 23 1.15 -4.00 7.63
CA LEU A 23 -0.16 -3.85 6.97
C LEU A 23 -1.30 -4.38 7.84
N ALA A 24 -1.12 -5.56 8.47
CA ALA A 24 -2.10 -6.14 9.37
C ALA A 24 -2.36 -5.23 10.59
N ILE A 25 -1.32 -4.62 11.15
CA ILE A 25 -1.47 -3.63 12.24
C ILE A 25 -2.29 -2.43 11.77
N HIS A 26 -2.01 -1.89 10.57
CA HIS A 26 -2.80 -0.80 10.01
C HIS A 26 -4.27 -1.18 9.80
N ILE A 27 -4.55 -2.39 9.29
CA ILE A 27 -5.91 -2.89 9.12
C ILE A 27 -6.66 -2.92 10.45
N VAL A 28 -6.01 -3.41 11.52
CA VAL A 28 -6.60 -3.43 12.86
C VAL A 28 -6.85 -2.01 13.38
N LEU A 29 -5.88 -1.10 13.26
CA LEU A 29 -6.01 0.29 13.70
C LEU A 29 -7.14 1.01 12.96
N VAL A 30 -7.21 0.83 11.64
CA VAL A 30 -8.26 1.40 10.80
C VAL A 30 -9.62 0.78 11.15
N GLY A 31 -9.71 -0.53 11.32
CA GLY A 31 -10.96 -1.20 11.72
C GLY A 31 -11.51 -0.70 13.06
N ILE A 32 -10.63 -0.55 14.06
CA ILE A 32 -11.00 0.00 15.38
C ILE A 32 -11.42 1.47 15.24
N GLY A 33 -10.61 2.30 14.58
CA GLY A 33 -10.87 3.73 14.44
C GLY A 33 -12.16 4.01 13.65
N LEU A 34 -12.35 3.32 12.53
CA LEU A 34 -13.51 3.49 11.66
C LEU A 34 -14.80 2.95 12.29
N GLY A 35 -14.76 1.82 13.00
CA GLY A 35 -15.94 1.30 13.71
C GLY A 35 -16.52 2.32 14.70
N THR A 36 -15.64 3.03 15.43
CA THR A 36 -16.08 4.11 16.33
C THR A 36 -16.61 5.33 15.57
N LEU A 37 -16.00 5.67 14.42
CA LEU A 37 -16.37 6.83 13.61
C LEU A 37 -17.73 6.64 12.91
N PHE A 38 -17.98 5.46 12.33
CA PHE A 38 -19.21 5.15 11.60
C PHE A 38 -20.44 5.09 12.49
N SER A 39 -20.28 4.70 13.75
CA SER A 39 -21.40 4.74 14.71
C SER A 39 -21.83 6.17 15.08
N ARG A 40 -21.02 7.19 14.77
CA ARG A 40 -21.20 8.55 15.32
C ARG A 40 -21.48 9.64 14.30
N SER A 41 -21.00 9.58 13.05
CA SER A 41 -21.19 10.70 12.11
C SER A 41 -21.06 10.35 10.63
N VAL A 42 -22.12 10.62 9.87
CA VAL A 42 -22.12 10.60 8.39
C VAL A 42 -21.18 11.66 7.81
N LEU A 43 -21.07 12.83 8.46
CA LEU A 43 -20.20 13.91 8.01
C LEU A 43 -18.71 13.51 8.12
N ALA A 44 -18.34 12.79 9.18
CA ALA A 44 -16.97 12.30 9.33
C ALA A 44 -16.59 11.30 8.23
N PHE A 45 -17.54 10.49 7.76
CA PHE A 45 -17.33 9.61 6.61
C PHE A 45 -17.05 10.42 5.34
N GLU A 46 -17.91 11.39 5.01
CA GLU A 46 -17.75 12.20 3.79
C GLU A 46 -16.42 12.96 3.80
N VAL A 47 -16.05 13.56 4.93
CA VAL A 47 -14.72 14.22 5.09
C VAL A 47 -13.59 13.22 4.83
N LEU A 48 -13.67 12.02 5.39
CA LEU A 48 -12.65 11.00 5.20
C LEU A 48 -12.57 10.52 3.74
N LYS A 49 -13.72 10.36 3.07
CA LYS A 49 -13.81 10.00 1.65
C LYS A 49 -13.11 11.03 0.78
N TRP A 50 -13.45 12.31 0.94
CA TRP A 50 -12.86 13.40 0.16
C TRP A 50 -11.37 13.59 0.46
N ALA A 51 -10.97 13.50 1.73
CA ALA A 51 -9.56 13.56 2.13
C ALA A 51 -8.76 12.40 1.54
N GLY A 52 -9.32 11.18 1.57
CA GLY A 52 -8.75 10.00 0.96
C GLY A 52 -8.59 10.14 -0.56
N ALA A 53 -9.63 10.59 -1.26
CA ALA A 53 -9.61 10.81 -2.70
C ALA A 53 -8.54 11.85 -3.09
N ALA A 54 -8.51 13.00 -2.41
CA ALA A 54 -7.50 14.03 -2.63
C ALA A 54 -6.08 13.50 -2.39
N TYR A 55 -5.89 12.71 -1.35
CA TYR A 55 -4.60 12.11 -1.03
C TYR A 55 -4.15 11.09 -2.09
N LEU A 56 -5.05 10.25 -2.61
CA LEU A 56 -4.74 9.31 -3.69
C LEU A 56 -4.37 10.04 -4.98
N ILE A 57 -5.09 11.10 -5.33
CA ILE A 57 -4.76 11.95 -6.48
C ILE A 57 -3.38 12.58 -6.27
N TRP A 58 -3.12 13.14 -5.08
CA TRP A 58 -1.82 13.74 -4.75
C TRP A 58 -0.67 12.73 -4.85
N LEU A 59 -0.84 11.51 -4.33
CA LEU A 59 0.12 10.42 -4.49
C LEU A 59 0.34 10.02 -5.94
N GLY A 60 -0.73 10.03 -6.74
CA GLY A 60 -0.66 9.76 -8.17
C GLY A 60 0.16 10.81 -8.92
N ILE A 61 -0.06 12.09 -8.62
CA ILE A 61 0.72 13.22 -9.14
C ILE A 61 2.17 13.13 -8.68
N GLN A 62 2.41 12.80 -7.41
CA GLN A 62 3.77 12.64 -6.88
C GLN A 62 4.52 11.54 -7.64
N GLN A 63 3.86 10.42 -7.95
CA GLN A 63 4.48 9.38 -8.77
C GLN A 63 4.69 9.80 -10.22
N TRP A 64 3.76 10.52 -10.83
CA TRP A 64 3.97 11.11 -12.17
C TRP A 64 5.18 12.05 -12.23
N ARG A 65 5.40 12.82 -11.15
CA ARG A 65 6.49 13.80 -11.03
C ARG A 65 7.80 13.18 -10.55
N ALA A 66 7.78 11.95 -10.03
CA ALA A 66 8.99 11.26 -9.58
C ALA A 66 9.94 11.09 -10.76
N ALA A 67 11.03 11.88 -10.77
CA ALA A 67 12.17 11.63 -11.63
C ALA A 67 12.66 10.22 -11.28
N GLY A 68 12.87 9.37 -12.29
CA GLY A 68 13.21 7.96 -12.12
C GLY A 68 14.58 7.68 -11.50
N SER A 69 14.93 8.36 -10.40
CA SER A 69 16.07 8.05 -9.56
C SER A 69 15.73 6.80 -8.76
N ILE A 70 16.12 5.65 -9.31
CA ILE A 70 16.42 4.53 -8.45
C ILE A 70 17.72 4.92 -7.75
N ASP A 71 17.61 5.40 -6.51
CA ASP A 71 18.81 5.50 -5.68
C ASP A 71 19.20 4.09 -5.26
N LEU A 72 19.95 3.41 -6.14
CA LEU A 72 20.51 2.09 -5.89
C LEU A 72 21.69 2.14 -4.91
N LYS A 73 22.07 3.32 -4.40
CA LYS A 73 23.27 3.51 -3.54
C LYS A 73 23.01 3.40 -2.04
N THR A 74 21.93 2.76 -1.57
CA THR A 74 21.92 2.35 -0.16
C THR A 74 22.75 1.08 0.00
N LEU A 75 24.04 1.25 0.29
CA LEU A 75 25.00 0.16 0.55
C LEU A 75 24.40 -0.87 1.51
N ALA A 76 24.20 -2.08 1.00
CA ALA A 76 23.78 -3.23 1.78
C ALA A 76 24.95 -3.73 2.63
N LYS A 77 24.99 -3.33 3.91
CA LYS A 77 25.59 -4.20 4.92
C LYS A 77 24.75 -5.48 5.00
N THR A 78 25.38 -6.65 5.09
CA THR A 78 24.72 -7.94 5.33
C THR A 78 23.89 -7.86 6.60
N GLN A 79 22.57 -7.69 6.46
CA GLN A 79 21.65 -7.64 7.60
C GLN A 79 21.03 -9.01 7.85
N SER A 80 20.88 -9.37 9.13
CA SER A 80 20.17 -10.59 9.50
C SER A 80 18.70 -10.51 9.09
N ARG A 81 18.08 -11.66 8.81
CA ARG A 81 16.68 -11.74 8.38
C ARG A 81 15.71 -11.06 9.37
N GLY A 82 15.97 -11.20 10.67
CA GLY A 82 15.20 -10.53 11.72
C GLY A 82 15.27 -9.00 11.63
N LYS A 83 16.44 -8.44 11.34
CA LYS A 83 16.61 -6.99 11.13
C LYS A 83 15.90 -6.51 9.85
N LEU A 84 15.92 -7.31 8.79
CA LEU A 84 15.18 -7.01 7.56
C LEU A 84 13.66 -7.04 7.77
N PHE A 85 13.16 -7.99 8.56
CA PHE A 85 11.75 -8.04 8.97
C PHE A 85 11.37 -6.82 9.80
N GLN A 86 12.09 -6.55 10.91
CA GLN A 86 11.79 -5.41 11.78
C GLN A 86 11.84 -4.08 11.02
N ARG A 87 12.88 -3.89 10.20
CA ARG A 87 12.97 -2.69 9.35
C ARG A 87 11.78 -2.57 8.41
N ALA A 88 11.35 -3.66 7.78
CA ALA A 88 10.18 -3.66 6.90
C ALA A 88 8.88 -3.32 7.66
N VAL A 89 8.69 -3.88 8.86
CA VAL A 89 7.56 -3.52 9.75
C VAL A 89 7.58 -2.02 10.04
N PHE A 90 8.70 -1.50 10.55
CA PHE A 90 8.81 -0.08 10.90
C PHE A 90 8.60 0.83 9.70
N VAL A 91 9.23 0.52 8.57
CA VAL A 91 9.05 1.29 7.33
C VAL A 91 7.58 1.33 6.93
N ASN A 92 6.86 0.20 7.01
CA ASN A 92 5.44 0.15 6.72
C ASN A 92 4.65 1.00 7.71
N LEU A 93 4.83 0.79 9.02
CA LEU A 93 4.12 1.50 10.09
C LEU A 93 4.33 3.01 10.07
N THR A 94 5.53 3.48 9.72
CA THR A 94 5.83 4.91 9.60
C THR A 94 5.35 5.50 8.28
N ASN A 95 4.83 4.68 7.36
CA ASN A 95 4.37 5.15 6.06
C ASN A 95 2.91 5.59 6.13
N PRO A 96 2.62 6.91 6.16
CA PRO A 96 1.25 7.40 6.23
C PRO A 96 0.43 7.00 5.00
N LYS A 97 1.08 6.60 3.89
CA LYS A 97 0.38 6.15 2.69
C LYS A 97 -0.52 4.94 2.94
N SER A 98 -0.05 3.97 3.71
CA SER A 98 -0.77 2.72 3.94
C SER A 98 -2.02 2.94 4.78
N ILE A 99 -1.90 3.69 5.87
CA ILE A 99 -3.05 3.96 6.75
C ILE A 99 -4.10 4.84 6.06
N VAL A 100 -3.69 5.87 5.31
CA VAL A 100 -4.63 6.76 4.61
C VAL A 100 -5.32 6.01 3.47
N PHE A 101 -4.61 5.15 2.73
CA PHE A 101 -5.21 4.31 1.69
C PHE A 101 -6.28 3.39 2.28
N LEU A 102 -5.97 2.68 3.36
CA LEU A 102 -6.91 1.78 4.03
C LEU A 102 -8.11 2.55 4.60
N ALA A 103 -7.86 3.68 5.27
CA ALA A 103 -8.90 4.51 5.84
C ALA A 103 -9.82 5.13 4.78
N ALA A 104 -9.33 5.37 3.57
CA ALA A 104 -10.12 5.85 2.44
C ALA A 104 -10.92 4.73 1.75
N LEU A 105 -10.32 3.55 1.61
CA LEU A 105 -10.85 2.46 0.81
C LEU A 105 -11.80 1.54 1.59
N PHE A 106 -11.40 1.11 2.79
CA PHE A 106 -12.18 0.16 3.60
C PHE A 106 -13.62 0.61 3.88
N PRO A 107 -13.89 1.88 4.25
CA PRO A 107 -15.25 2.36 4.48
C PRO A 107 -16.23 2.05 3.34
N GLN A 108 -15.74 2.06 2.09
CA GLN A 108 -16.57 1.92 0.89
C GLN A 108 -17.14 0.50 0.71
N PHE A 109 -16.55 -0.49 1.38
CA PHE A 109 -16.94 -1.89 1.29
C PHE A 109 -17.65 -2.40 2.54
N ILE A 110 -17.84 -1.54 3.55
CA ILE A 110 -18.50 -1.89 4.80
C ILE A 110 -19.98 -1.53 4.72
N VAL A 111 -20.84 -2.51 5.03
CA VAL A 111 -22.27 -2.30 5.25
C VAL A 111 -22.48 -1.95 6.74
N PRO A 112 -22.85 -0.71 7.09
CA PRO A 112 -22.88 -0.26 8.49
C PRO A 112 -23.87 -1.03 9.37
N HIS A 113 -24.97 -1.52 8.78
CA HIS A 113 -26.09 -2.18 9.48
C HIS A 113 -25.89 -3.69 9.71
N GLN A 114 -24.71 -4.23 9.40
CA GLN A 114 -24.38 -5.64 9.59
C GLN A 114 -23.18 -5.79 10.56
N PRO A 115 -22.93 -7.00 11.11
CA PRO A 115 -21.77 -7.25 11.97
C PRO A 115 -20.45 -6.88 11.26
N GLN A 116 -19.80 -5.82 11.72
CA GLN A 116 -18.65 -5.22 11.02
C GLN A 116 -17.36 -6.02 11.19
N VAL A 117 -17.20 -6.76 12.29
CA VAL A 117 -15.97 -7.52 12.59
C VAL A 117 -15.64 -8.51 11.47
N MET A 118 -16.63 -9.27 11.00
CA MET A 118 -16.42 -10.24 9.92
C MET A 118 -16.11 -9.58 8.58
N GLN A 119 -16.73 -8.43 8.29
CA GLN A 119 -16.45 -7.68 7.06
C GLN A 119 -15.03 -7.12 7.05
N TYR A 120 -14.56 -6.55 8.18
CA TYR A 120 -13.18 -6.11 8.33
C TYR A 120 -12.17 -7.26 8.26
N LEU A 121 -12.49 -8.43 8.82
CA LEU A 121 -11.64 -9.61 8.69
C LEU A 121 -11.52 -10.07 7.24
N VAL A 122 -12.63 -10.17 6.51
CA VAL A 122 -12.63 -10.54 5.09
C VAL A 122 -11.85 -9.51 4.26
N LEU A 123 -12.12 -8.21 4.43
CA LEU A 123 -11.39 -7.14 3.74
C LEU A 123 -9.89 -7.13 4.09
N GLY A 124 -9.56 -7.35 5.36
CA GLY A 124 -8.19 -7.42 5.83
C GLY A 124 -7.42 -8.59 5.23
N VAL A 125 -8.00 -9.80 5.31
CA VAL A 125 -7.38 -11.02 4.76
C VAL A 125 -7.25 -10.94 3.25
N THR A 126 -8.29 -10.50 2.53
CA THR A 126 -8.23 -10.33 1.07
C THR A 126 -7.17 -9.31 0.67
N THR A 127 -7.07 -8.18 1.39
CA THR A 127 -6.03 -7.18 1.16
C THR A 127 -4.63 -7.76 1.35
N ILE A 128 -4.39 -8.49 2.43
CA ILE A 128 -3.09 -9.13 2.70
C ILE A 128 -2.76 -10.17 1.62
N VAL A 129 -3.71 -11.04 1.26
CA VAL A 129 -3.50 -12.09 0.25
C VAL A 129 -3.18 -11.47 -1.11
N VAL A 130 -3.96 -10.48 -1.54
CA VAL A 130 -3.71 -9.76 -2.80
C VAL A 130 -2.35 -9.07 -2.76
N ASP A 131 -2.00 -8.40 -1.66
CA ASP A 131 -0.69 -7.74 -1.52
C ASP A 131 0.47 -8.75 -1.57
N ILE A 132 0.32 -9.94 -0.94
CA ILE A 132 1.31 -11.02 -1.03
C ILE A 132 1.47 -11.49 -2.48
N ILE A 133 0.37 -11.77 -3.19
CA ILE A 133 0.40 -12.21 -4.59
C ILE A 133 1.07 -11.15 -5.46
N VAL A 134 0.71 -9.88 -5.28
CA VAL A 134 1.31 -8.76 -6.00
C VAL A 134 2.79 -8.63 -5.65
N MET A 135 3.21 -8.76 -4.39
CA MET A 135 4.61 -8.69 -3.98
C MET A 135 5.45 -9.85 -4.53
N ILE A 136 4.91 -11.07 -4.55
CA ILE A 136 5.57 -12.25 -5.14
C ILE A 136 5.65 -12.09 -6.66
N GLY A 137 4.57 -11.62 -7.29
CA GLY A 137 4.52 -11.27 -8.70
C GLY A 137 5.59 -10.22 -9.01
N TYR A 138 5.67 -9.13 -8.24
CA TYR A 138 6.72 -8.13 -8.37
C TYR A 138 8.11 -8.71 -8.12
N ALA A 139 8.31 -9.59 -7.15
CA ALA A 139 9.62 -10.16 -6.87
C ALA A 139 10.12 -11.07 -8.01
N THR A 140 9.21 -11.83 -8.62
CA THR A 140 9.51 -12.74 -9.75
C THR A 140 9.63 -11.98 -11.07
N LEU A 141 8.69 -11.07 -11.36
CA LEU A 141 8.74 -10.19 -12.52
C LEU A 141 9.85 -9.15 -12.41
N ALA A 142 10.27 -8.74 -11.21
CA ALA A 142 11.36 -7.78 -11.04
C ALA A 142 12.65 -8.27 -11.67
N GLN A 143 12.94 -9.57 -11.73
CA GLN A 143 14.14 -10.01 -12.45
C GLN A 143 14.05 -9.74 -13.96
N ARG A 144 12.86 -9.88 -14.56
CA ARG A 144 12.61 -9.66 -15.98
C ARG A 144 12.39 -8.17 -16.32
N ILE A 145 11.68 -7.46 -15.44
CA ILE A 145 11.40 -6.04 -15.53
C ILE A 145 12.64 -5.21 -15.18
N SER A 146 13.47 -5.58 -14.18
CA SER A 146 14.74 -4.89 -13.92
C SER A 146 15.73 -5.05 -15.06
N ALA A 147 15.68 -6.15 -15.82
CA ALA A 147 16.44 -6.28 -17.06
C ALA A 147 15.95 -5.32 -18.16
N TRP A 148 14.69 -4.85 -18.10
CA TRP A 148 14.09 -3.90 -19.04
C TRP A 148 14.19 -2.44 -18.57
N ILE A 149 14.12 -2.21 -17.25
CA ILE A 149 14.33 -0.92 -16.60
C ILE A 149 15.83 -0.65 -16.46
N LYS A 150 16.48 -0.41 -17.61
CA LYS A 150 17.89 -0.03 -17.68
C LYS A 150 18.11 1.48 -17.62
N GLY A 151 17.05 2.29 -17.61
CA GLY A 151 17.18 3.73 -17.73
C GLY A 151 16.02 4.56 -17.15
N PRO A 152 16.24 5.88 -17.03
CA PRO A 152 15.30 6.81 -16.42
C PRO A 152 13.98 6.95 -17.20
N LYS A 153 13.98 6.64 -18.51
CA LYS A 153 12.76 6.68 -19.35
C LYS A 153 11.79 5.56 -18.98
N GLN A 154 12.28 4.33 -18.81
CA GLN A 154 11.47 3.16 -18.42
C GLN A 154 10.92 3.31 -17.00
N MET A 155 11.73 3.82 -16.07
CA MET A 155 11.27 4.08 -14.70
C MET A 155 10.21 5.19 -14.66
N LYS A 156 10.36 6.25 -15.48
CA LYS A 156 9.30 7.26 -15.66
C LYS A 156 8.01 6.67 -16.22
N ALA A 157 8.07 5.73 -17.17
CA ALA A 157 6.89 5.07 -17.71
C ALA A 157 6.17 4.23 -16.64
N LEU A 158 6.91 3.46 -15.84
CA LEU A 158 6.35 2.68 -14.72
C LEU A 158 5.71 3.59 -13.67
N ASN A 159 6.40 4.65 -13.27
CA ASN A 159 5.88 5.66 -12.34
C ASN A 159 4.61 6.34 -12.89
N LYS A 160 4.54 6.56 -14.21
CA LYS A 160 3.34 7.08 -14.87
C LYS A 160 2.17 6.12 -14.75
N VAL A 161 2.36 4.84 -15.02
CA VAL A 161 1.29 3.83 -14.90
C VAL A 161 0.73 3.80 -13.47
N PHE A 162 1.60 3.70 -12.47
CA PHE A 162 1.17 3.70 -11.07
C PHE A 162 0.50 5.00 -10.65
N GLY A 163 1.04 6.14 -11.10
CA GLY A 163 0.44 7.44 -10.81
C GLY A 163 -0.97 7.56 -11.39
N SER A 164 -1.17 7.09 -12.63
CA SER A 164 -2.48 7.02 -13.29
C SER A 164 -3.46 6.13 -12.52
N LEU A 165 -3.01 4.95 -12.06
CA LEU A 165 -3.81 4.05 -11.24
C LEU A 165 -4.25 4.71 -9.92
N PHE A 166 -3.34 5.38 -9.22
CA PHE A 166 -3.70 6.11 -7.99
C PHE A 166 -4.71 7.23 -8.24
N MET A 167 -4.54 8.01 -9.31
CA MET A 167 -5.52 9.05 -9.67
C MET A 167 -6.86 8.47 -10.07
N LEU A 168 -6.88 7.36 -10.82
CA LEU A 168 -8.11 6.66 -11.20
C LEU A 168 -8.86 6.17 -9.97
N VAL A 169 -8.18 5.49 -9.05
CA VAL A 169 -8.80 5.03 -7.79
C VAL A 169 -9.28 6.21 -6.95
N GLY A 170 -8.52 7.30 -6.88
CA GLY A 170 -8.95 8.53 -6.19
C GLY A 170 -10.20 9.16 -6.82
N ALA A 171 -10.29 9.20 -8.15
CA ALA A 171 -11.45 9.70 -8.87
C ALA A 171 -12.68 8.80 -8.69
N LEU A 172 -12.49 7.47 -8.73
CA LEU A 172 -13.55 6.50 -8.45
C LEU A 172 -14.03 6.59 -7.00
N LEU A 173 -13.13 6.81 -6.06
CA LEU A 173 -13.47 7.02 -4.66
C LEU A 173 -14.29 8.31 -4.46
N ALA A 174 -13.95 9.38 -5.19
CA ALA A 174 -14.72 10.62 -5.16
C ALA A 174 -16.12 10.46 -5.80
N SER A 175 -16.26 9.61 -6.82
CA SER A 175 -17.54 9.35 -7.50
C SER A 175 -18.39 8.28 -6.82
N ALA A 176 -17.82 7.50 -5.89
CA ALA A 176 -18.55 6.53 -5.10
C ALA A 176 -19.68 7.21 -4.31
N ARG A 177 -20.91 6.86 -4.66
CA ARG A 177 -22.13 7.23 -3.93
C ARG A 177 -22.44 6.13 -2.94
N HIS A 178 -22.80 6.53 -1.73
CA HIS A 178 -23.39 5.63 -0.76
C HIS A 178 -24.67 5.01 -1.32
N ALA A 179 -24.73 3.68 -1.33
CA ALA A 179 -25.97 2.92 -1.46
C ALA A 179 -26.58 2.72 -0.06
#